data_AF-A0ABD0N9A2-F1
#
_entry.id   AF-A0ABD0N9A2-F1
#
_cell.length_a   1.000
_cell.length_b   1.000
_cell.length_c   1.000
_cell.angle_alpha   90.00
_cell.angle_beta   90.00
_cell.angle_gamma   90.00
#
_symmetry.space_group_name_H-M   'P 1'
#
loop_
_entity.id
_entity.type
_entity.pdbx_description
1 polymer ?
#
loop_
_entity_poly.entity_id
_entity_poly.type
_entity_poly.pdbx_seq_one_letter_code
_entity_poly.pdbx_strand_id
1 'polypeptide(L)' 'NLMVKNLKRYRKTLEREAGRLEAAKCDFFPCTFVLPSEYHIFVEEFKRSQGSTWIMKP' A
#
# COMPACT_ATOMS: atom_id res chain seq x y z
N ASN A 1 -7.77 -1.87 11.53
CA ASN A 1 -7.23 -2.31 10.22
C ASN A 1 -5.82 -2.90 10.36
N LEU A 2 -5.71 -4.14 10.84
CA LEU A 2 -4.42 -4.80 11.15
C LEU A 2 -3.80 -5.50 9.93
N MET A 3 -4.64 -6.06 9.05
CA MET A 3 -4.20 -6.80 7.87
C MET A 3 -3.33 -5.95 6.94
N VAL A 4 -3.81 -4.77 6.53
CA VAL A 4 -3.07 -3.88 5.61
C VAL A 4 -1.71 -3.47 6.19
N LYS A 5 -1.66 -3.15 7.50
CA LYS A 5 -0.41 -2.81 8.17
C LYS A 5 0.57 -3.99 8.18
N ASN A 6 0.07 -5.20 8.45
CA ASN A 6 0.88 -6.42 8.44
C ASN A 6 1.41 -6.74 7.04
N LEU A 7 0.58 -6.62 6.00
CA LEU A 7 0.98 -6.87 4.61
C LEU A 7 2.01 -5.85 4.12
N LYS A 8 1.80 -4.54 4.40
CA LYS A 8 2.80 -3.50 4.10
C LYS A 8 4.13 -3.76 4.80
N ARG A 9 4.09 -4.17 6.08
CA ARG A 9 5.29 -4.52 6.85
C ARG A 9 5.98 -5.73 6.24
N TYR A 10 5.24 -6.78 5.92
CA TYR A 10 5.76 -7.99 5.30
C TYR A 10 6.45 -7.71 3.97
N ARG A 11 5.81 -6.94 3.07
CA ARG A 11 6.41 -6.52 1.80
C ARG A 11 7.73 -5.77 2.01
N LYS A 12 7.78 -4.83 2.97
CA LYS A 12 9.01 -4.08 3.30
C LYS A 12 10.12 -4.98 3.86
N THR A 13 9.75 -5.95 4.70
CA THR A 13 10.69 -6.96 5.23
C THR A 13 11.25 -7.83 4.10
N LEU A 14 10.39 -8.35 3.21
CA LEU A 14 10.81 -9.13 2.05
C LEU A 14 11.72 -8.33 1.11
N GLU A 15 11.39 -7.06 0.84
CA GLU A 15 12.23 -6.21 -0.02
C GLU A 15 13.64 -6.04 0.53
N ARG A 16 13.76 -5.92 1.86
CA ARG A 16 15.05 -5.81 2.56
C ARG A 16 15.83 -7.13 2.57
N GLU A 17 15.16 -8.26 2.75
CA GLU A 17 15.81 -9.56 2.99
C GLU A 17 16.04 -10.37 1.72
N ALA A 18 15.13 -10.29 0.76
CA ALA A 18 15.13 -11.08 -0.46
C ALA A 18 15.08 -10.23 -1.74
N GLY A 19 15.03 -8.90 -1.61
CA GLY A 19 15.08 -7.95 -2.72
C GLY A 19 13.73 -7.63 -3.35
N ARG A 20 13.77 -6.71 -4.31
CA ARG A 20 12.57 -6.15 -4.97
C ARG A 20 11.75 -7.19 -5.74
N LEU A 21 12.40 -8.17 -6.36
CA LEU A 21 11.71 -9.19 -7.16
C LEU A 21 10.82 -10.08 -6.28
N GLU A 22 11.30 -10.46 -5.09
CA GLU A 22 10.53 -11.25 -4.15
C GLU A 22 9.42 -10.42 -3.49
N ALA A 23 9.69 -9.15 -3.19
CA ALA A 23 8.66 -8.23 -2.70
C ALA A 23 7.55 -7.96 -3.72
N ALA A 24 7.83 -8.04 -5.02
CA ALA A 24 6.84 -7.87 -6.08
C ALA A 24 5.74 -8.94 -6.05
N LYS A 25 6.01 -10.13 -5.47
CA LYS A 25 4.99 -11.18 -5.23
C LYS A 25 3.90 -10.75 -4.26
N CYS A 26 4.04 -9.58 -3.61
CA CYS A 26 3.02 -8.98 -2.76
C CYS A 26 2.04 -8.07 -3.53
N ASP A 27 1.95 -8.17 -4.86
CA ASP A 27 1.02 -7.42 -5.70
C ASP A 27 -0.45 -7.89 -5.60
N PHE A 28 -0.70 -8.97 -4.86
CA PHE A 28 -2.03 -9.56 -4.67
C PHE A 28 -3.02 -8.69 -3.87
N PHE A 29 -2.58 -7.58 -3.27
CA PHE A 29 -3.46 -6.65 -2.56
C PHE A 29 -3.31 -5.23 -3.10
N PRO A 30 -4.41 -4.46 -3.20
CA PRO A 30 -4.38 -3.14 -3.82
C PRO A 30 -3.62 -2.13 -2.95
N CYS A 31 -3.15 -1.06 -3.59
CA CYS A 31 -2.66 0.12 -2.88
C CYS A 31 -3.73 0.62 -1.91
N THR A 32 -3.42 0.62 -0.62
CA THR A 32 -4.37 0.93 0.46
C THR A 32 -3.74 1.93 1.40
N PHE A 33 -4.54 2.89 1.87
CA PHE A 33 -4.11 3.91 2.83
C PHE A 33 -4.99 3.88 4.08
N VAL A 34 -4.37 4.01 5.25
CA VAL A 34 -5.00 4.03 6.56
C VAL A 34 -5.14 5.48 7.00
N LEU A 35 -6.36 6.00 6.94
CA LEU A 35 -6.68 7.34 7.40
C LEU A 35 -6.98 7.36 8.92
N PRO A 36 -6.66 8.45 9.64
CA PRO A 36 -6.07 9.69 9.14
C PRO A 36 -4.54 9.61 8.94
N SER A 37 -3.87 8.58 9.45
CA SER A 37 -2.40 8.52 9.53
C SER A 37 -1.65 8.64 8.21
N GLU A 38 -2.23 8.16 7.10
CA GLU A 38 -1.58 8.14 5.78
C GLU A 38 -2.22 9.13 4.80
N TYR A 39 -2.99 10.12 5.30
CA TYR A 39 -3.74 11.07 4.47
C TYR A 39 -2.84 11.83 3.48
N HIS A 40 -1.70 12.37 3.94
CA HIS A 40 -0.82 13.14 3.06
C HIS A 40 -0.27 12.30 1.90
N ILE A 41 0.13 11.06 2.18
CA ILE A 41 0.65 10.12 1.16
C ILE A 41 -0.48 9.71 0.20
N PHE A 42 -1.71 9.50 0.72
CA PHE A 42 -2.87 9.24 -0.13
C PHE A 42 -3.14 10.40 -1.09
N VAL A 43 -3.08 11.66 -0.64
CA VAL A 43 -3.31 12.83 -1.49
C VAL A 43 -2.27 12.93 -2.61
N GLU A 44 -1.01 12.61 -2.34
CA GLU A 44 0.05 12.57 -3.35
C GLU A 44 -0.25 11.50 -4.42
N GLU A 45 -0.60 10.28 -4.00
CA GLU A 45 -0.91 9.19 -4.93
C GLU A 45 -2.20 9.49 -5.72
N PHE A 46 -3.23 10.00 -5.08
CA PHE A 46 -4.49 10.38 -5.73
C PHE A 46 -4.27 11.38 -6.88
N LYS A 47 -3.37 12.35 -6.69
CA LYS A 47 -3.01 13.33 -7.75
C LYS A 47 -2.25 12.69 -8.92
N ARG A 48 -1.46 11.64 -8.65
CA ARG A 48 -0.68 10.92 -9.68
C ARG A 48 -1.55 9.94 -10.47
N SER A 49 -2.59 9.37 -9.84
CA SER A 49 -3.45 8.34 -10.43
C SER A 49 -4.73 8.92 -11.06
N GLN A 50 -4.60 9.82 -12.03
CA GLN A 50 -5.75 10.41 -12.73
C GLN A 50 -6.64 9.34 -13.37
N GLY A 51 -7.95 9.43 -13.16
CA GLY A 51 -8.94 8.47 -13.70
C GLY A 51 -9.11 7.18 -12.91
N SER A 52 -8.38 6.98 -11.80
CA SER A 52 -8.55 5.80 -10.94
C SER A 52 -9.76 5.94 -10.03
N THR A 53 -10.50 4.83 -9.84
CA THR A 53 -11.61 4.76 -8.87
C THR A 53 -11.09 4.25 -7.53
N TRP A 54 -11.45 4.94 -6.45
CA TRP A 54 -11.00 4.62 -5.09
C TRP A 54 -12.18 4.15 -4.23
N ILE A 55 -11.93 3.15 -3.37
CA ILE A 55 -12.95 2.58 -2.47
C ILE A 55 -12.56 2.87 -1.04
N MET A 56 -13.43 3.59 -0.32
CA MET A 56 -13.30 3.83 1.12
C MET A 56 -14.01 2.71 1.89
N LYS A 57 -13.36 2.17 2.92
CA LYS A 57 -13.92 1.13 3.81
C LYS A 57 -13.76 1.55 5.27
N PRO A 58 -14.72 1.18 6.14
CA PRO A 58 -14.61 1.41 7.58
C PRO A 58 -13.44 0.63 8.22
#